data_AF-S7ZA96-F1
#
_entry.id   AF-S7ZA96-F1
#
_cell.length_a   1.000
_cell.length_b   1.000
_cell.length_c   1.000
_cell.angle_alpha   90.00
_cell.angle_beta   90.00
_cell.angle_gamma   90.00
#
_symmetry.space_group_name_H-M   'P 1'
#
loop_
_entity.id
_entity.type
_entity.pdbx_description
1 polymer ?
#
loop_
_entity_poly.entity_id
_entity_poly.type
_entity_poly.pdbx_seq_one_letter_code
_entity_poly.pdbx_strand_id
1 'polypeptide(L)'
;MQNATGPIKPLLLAGGHSSRMGTRKELLVLPDGTPLFIRMISLLHNTKPFPHLQDTHAPHVYISLRDHDKLNALCTHHTVTKIDSHNFTLNLQGREPPILVRVLYDVDLAHSKNLEIGPAGGLLRAYQDDPEASWMVVACDYPFMGEEGLAQLWGAFNGDLTVFYNADGFSEPLLGVWTPVALRELSRAVAEGITSPNYIVRRLKSELVRPKVEKWLMNANTPEEWGEVLRGG
;
A
#
# COMPACT_ATOMS: atom_id res chain seq x y z
N MET A 1 3.66 1.36 24.73
CA MET A 1 3.13 0.02 24.39
C MET A 1 2.35 0.19 23.09
N GLN A 2 2.67 -0.55 22.04
CA GLN A 2 2.03 -0.41 20.74
C GLN A 2 0.58 -0.90 20.84
N ASN A 3 -0.39 -0.04 20.56
CA ASN A 3 -1.84 -0.27 20.79
C ASN A 3 -2.52 -1.07 19.66
N ALA A 4 -1.79 -1.90 18.92
CA ALA A 4 -2.44 -2.78 17.95
C ALA A 4 -3.25 -3.85 18.70
N THR A 5 -4.58 -3.74 18.66
CA THR A 5 -5.50 -4.69 19.30
C THR A 5 -5.69 -5.98 18.48
N GLY A 6 -4.96 -6.15 17.37
CA GLY A 6 -5.11 -7.25 16.42
C GLY A 6 -3.89 -7.45 15.51
N PRO A 7 -3.97 -8.38 14.54
CA PRO A 7 -2.88 -8.66 13.59
C PRO A 7 -2.59 -7.42 12.75
N ILE A 8 -1.31 -7.20 12.41
CA ILE A 8 -0.93 -6.16 11.45
C ILE A 8 -0.58 -6.85 10.13
N LYS A 9 -1.10 -6.32 9.02
CA LYS A 9 -0.96 -6.88 7.68
C LYS A 9 -0.35 -5.86 6.72
N PRO A 10 0.59 -6.25 5.83
CA PRO A 10 1.14 -5.33 4.85
C PRO A 10 0.18 -5.17 3.66
N LEU A 11 -0.09 -3.93 3.28
CA LEU A 11 -0.93 -3.59 2.13
C LEU A 11 -0.18 -2.68 1.15
N LEU A 12 -0.03 -3.15 -0.08
CA LEU A 12 0.36 -2.35 -1.23
C LEU A 12 -0.86 -1.80 -1.95
N LEU A 13 -0.99 -0.49 -2.10
CA LEU A 13 -2.02 0.12 -2.95
C LEU A 13 -1.47 0.32 -4.37
N ALA A 14 -2.01 -0.42 -5.34
CA ALA A 14 -1.60 -0.38 -6.75
C ALA A 14 -2.79 -0.15 -7.73
N GLY A 15 -3.94 0.29 -7.20
CA GLY A 15 -5.17 0.53 -7.97
C GLY A 15 -5.27 1.88 -8.70
N GLY A 16 -4.38 2.84 -8.42
CA GLY A 16 -4.50 4.22 -8.91
C GLY A 16 -4.57 4.38 -10.45
N HIS A 17 -5.32 5.39 -10.90
CA HIS A 17 -5.35 5.84 -12.29
C HIS A 17 -4.03 6.51 -12.66
N SER A 18 -3.28 5.90 -13.56
CA SER A 18 -2.07 6.50 -14.14
C SER A 18 -2.42 7.21 -15.45
N SER A 19 -3.27 8.23 -15.38
CA SER A 19 -3.71 8.96 -16.58
C SER A 19 -2.60 9.85 -17.17
N ARG A 20 -1.62 10.25 -16.37
CA ARG A 20 -0.57 11.20 -16.75
C ARG A 20 0.69 10.56 -17.33
N MET A 21 0.94 9.27 -17.07
CA MET A 21 2.17 8.58 -17.50
C MET A 21 2.00 7.76 -18.77
N GLY A 22 0.77 7.51 -19.22
CA GLY A 22 0.48 6.59 -20.34
C GLY A 22 0.80 5.12 -20.07
N THR A 23 1.50 4.81 -18.98
CA THR A 23 1.86 3.46 -18.53
C THR A 23 1.40 3.22 -17.08
N ARG A 24 1.22 1.93 -16.74
CA ARG A 24 0.82 1.49 -15.40
C ARG A 24 1.99 1.65 -14.42
N LYS A 25 1.81 2.46 -13.36
CA LYS A 25 2.90 2.81 -12.42
C LYS A 25 3.50 1.58 -11.75
N GLU A 26 2.65 0.62 -11.39
CA GLU A 26 3.04 -0.62 -10.76
C GLU A 26 4.03 -1.44 -11.61
N LEU A 27 4.02 -1.28 -12.94
CA LEU A 27 4.90 -1.97 -13.88
C LEU A 27 6.16 -1.17 -14.26
N LEU A 28 6.34 0.05 -13.73
CA LEU A 28 7.54 0.83 -14.01
C LEU A 28 8.78 0.10 -13.49
N VAL A 29 9.87 0.18 -14.25
CA VAL A 29 11.09 -0.58 -14.01
C VAL A 29 12.16 0.34 -13.42
N LEU A 30 12.63 0.01 -12.23
CA LEU A 30 13.71 0.71 -11.53
C LEU A 30 15.06 0.54 -12.28
N PRO A 31 16.10 1.34 -11.97
CA PRO A 31 17.40 1.24 -12.63
C PRO A 31 18.05 -0.15 -12.56
N ASP A 32 17.73 -0.93 -11.54
CA ASP A 32 18.21 -2.31 -11.35
C ASP A 32 17.44 -3.36 -12.18
N GLY A 33 16.47 -2.93 -13.00
CA GLY A 33 15.62 -3.81 -13.80
C GLY A 33 14.40 -4.35 -13.06
N THR A 34 14.21 -4.02 -11.78
CA THR A 34 13.10 -4.54 -10.98
C THR A 34 11.81 -3.72 -11.20
N PRO A 35 10.68 -4.35 -11.53
CA PRO A 35 9.38 -3.69 -11.52
C PRO A 35 9.00 -3.17 -10.14
N LEU A 36 8.33 -2.01 -10.10
CA LEU A 36 7.99 -1.30 -8.88
C LEU A 36 7.13 -2.14 -7.92
N PHE A 37 6.14 -2.89 -8.43
CA PHE A 37 5.33 -3.77 -7.59
C PHE A 37 6.16 -4.88 -6.92
N ILE A 38 7.16 -5.44 -7.60
CA ILE A 38 8.06 -6.46 -7.05
C ILE A 38 8.90 -5.87 -5.93
N ARG A 39 9.47 -4.68 -6.15
CA ARG A 39 10.22 -3.94 -5.12
C ARG A 39 9.37 -3.69 -3.88
N MET A 40 8.15 -3.19 -4.05
CA MET A 40 7.26 -2.84 -2.95
C MET A 40 6.74 -4.06 -2.18
N ILE A 41 6.39 -5.15 -2.87
CA ILE A 41 6.01 -6.41 -2.21
C ILE A 41 7.19 -6.97 -1.40
N SER A 42 8.39 -6.95 -1.96
CA SER A 42 9.60 -7.43 -1.27
C SER A 42 9.90 -6.60 -0.02
N LEU A 43 9.79 -5.28 -0.14
CA LEU A 43 9.96 -4.33 0.96
C LEU A 43 8.95 -4.59 2.10
N LEU A 44 7.66 -4.64 1.76
CA LEU A 44 6.59 -4.91 2.73
C LEU A 44 6.77 -6.27 3.39
N HIS A 45 7.16 -7.28 2.62
CA HIS A 45 7.42 -8.61 3.17
C HIS A 45 8.57 -8.58 4.21
N ASN A 46 9.68 -7.91 3.90
CA ASN A 46 10.91 -8.02 4.71
C ASN A 46 10.88 -7.16 5.97
N THR A 47 9.97 -6.20 6.07
CA THR A 47 9.90 -5.29 7.21
C THR A 47 9.13 -5.93 8.38
N LYS A 48 9.66 -5.82 9.60
CA LYS A 48 8.90 -6.11 10.84
C LYS A 48 7.75 -5.09 11.00
N PRO A 49 6.59 -5.43 11.62
CA PRO A 49 6.40 -6.43 12.68
C PRO A 49 5.62 -7.69 12.31
N PHE A 50 5.35 -7.96 11.03
CA PHE A 50 4.34 -8.95 10.62
C PHE A 50 4.60 -10.36 11.21
N PRO A 51 3.87 -10.79 12.26
CA PRO A 51 4.13 -12.06 12.94
C PRO A 51 3.62 -13.25 12.11
N HIS A 52 2.63 -13.01 11.24
CA HIS A 52 1.97 -14.02 10.40
C HIS A 52 2.81 -14.47 9.21
N LEU A 53 3.96 -13.84 8.95
CA LEU A 53 4.90 -14.27 7.90
C LEU A 53 5.54 -15.65 8.17
N GLN A 54 5.29 -16.23 9.35
CA GLN A 54 5.71 -17.59 9.70
C GLN A 54 4.61 -18.64 9.42
N ASP A 55 3.36 -18.22 9.18
CA ASP A 55 2.28 -19.13 8.81
C ASP A 55 2.28 -19.32 7.29
N THR A 56 2.71 -20.51 6.86
CA THR A 56 2.80 -20.87 5.42
C THR A 56 1.45 -20.92 4.70
N HIS A 57 0.33 -20.80 5.40
CA HIS A 57 -1.02 -20.81 4.82
C HIS A 57 -1.67 -19.43 4.78
N ALA A 58 -1.08 -18.42 5.45
CA ALA A 58 -1.56 -17.05 5.41
C ALA A 58 -0.87 -16.26 4.28
N PRO A 59 -1.58 -15.34 3.59
CA PRO A 59 -0.92 -14.42 2.68
C PRO A 59 0.13 -13.60 3.42
N HIS A 60 1.31 -13.52 2.83
CA HIS A 60 2.41 -12.75 3.40
C HIS A 60 2.24 -11.26 3.14
N VAL A 61 1.72 -10.89 1.96
CA VAL A 61 1.48 -9.50 1.53
C VAL A 61 0.13 -9.40 0.84
N TYR A 62 -0.54 -8.26 1.02
CA TYR A 62 -1.77 -7.92 0.32
C TYR A 62 -1.52 -6.82 -0.68
N ILE A 63 -2.16 -6.89 -1.84
CA ILE A 63 -2.11 -5.85 -2.87
C ILE A 63 -3.53 -5.46 -3.27
N SER A 64 -3.86 -4.17 -3.20
CA SER A 64 -5.08 -3.63 -3.77
C SER A 64 -4.87 -3.31 -5.25
N LEU A 65 -5.74 -3.87 -6.08
CA LEU A 65 -5.79 -3.66 -7.53
C LEU A 65 -7.21 -3.27 -7.92
N ARG A 66 -7.35 -2.49 -8.99
CA ARG A 66 -8.67 -2.07 -9.45
C ARG A 66 -9.50 -3.20 -10.04
N ASP A 67 -8.86 -4.06 -10.82
CA ASP A 67 -9.55 -5.04 -11.66
C ASP A 67 -8.61 -6.23 -11.99
N HIS A 68 -9.20 -7.26 -12.61
CA HIS A 68 -8.48 -8.45 -13.03
C HIS A 68 -7.45 -8.19 -14.14
N ASP A 69 -7.61 -7.14 -14.95
CA ASP A 69 -6.66 -6.80 -16.01
C ASP A 69 -5.35 -6.29 -15.41
N LYS A 70 -5.41 -5.62 -14.26
CA LYS A 70 -4.21 -5.28 -13.48
C LYS A 70 -3.47 -6.53 -13.01
N LEU A 71 -4.16 -7.51 -12.42
CA LEU A 71 -3.53 -8.77 -12.01
C LEU A 71 -2.91 -9.50 -13.21
N ASN A 72 -3.64 -9.61 -14.32
CA ASN A 72 -3.14 -10.28 -15.52
C ASN A 72 -1.85 -9.64 -16.04
N ALA A 73 -1.72 -8.32 -15.96
CA ALA A 73 -0.50 -7.63 -16.35
C ALA A 73 0.68 -7.93 -15.39
N LEU A 74 0.45 -7.99 -14.07
CA LEU A 74 1.49 -8.42 -13.12
C LEU A 74 1.98 -9.85 -13.44
N CYS A 75 1.05 -10.74 -13.79
CA CYS A 75 1.32 -12.14 -14.13
C CYS A 75 2.09 -12.33 -15.45
N THR A 76 2.32 -11.26 -16.24
CA THR A 76 3.22 -11.35 -17.42
C THR A 76 4.69 -11.41 -17.03
N HIS A 77 5.02 -11.00 -15.79
CA HIS A 77 6.39 -11.05 -15.29
C HIS A 77 6.77 -12.48 -14.88
N HIS A 78 7.94 -12.95 -15.32
CA HIS A 78 8.38 -14.35 -15.15
C HIS A 78 8.55 -14.81 -13.68
N THR A 79 8.67 -13.88 -12.73
CA THR A 79 8.74 -14.19 -11.30
C THR A 79 7.37 -14.41 -10.66
N VAL A 80 6.28 -14.07 -11.36
CA VAL A 80 4.92 -14.16 -10.83
C VAL A 80 4.28 -15.45 -11.30
N THR A 81 3.76 -16.26 -10.36
CA THR A 81 2.96 -17.44 -10.67
C THR A 81 1.57 -17.27 -10.11
N LYS A 82 0.58 -17.09 -11.00
CA LYS A 82 -0.83 -16.99 -10.63
C LYS A 82 -1.32 -18.30 -10.04
N ILE A 83 -1.96 -18.25 -8.88
CA ILE A 83 -2.61 -19.41 -8.25
C ILE A 83 -4.10 -19.42 -8.66
N ASP A 84 -4.78 -18.30 -8.43
CA ASP A 84 -6.19 -18.11 -8.77
C ASP A 84 -6.51 -16.63 -9.07
N SER A 85 -7.77 -16.22 -9.02
CA SER A 85 -8.17 -14.83 -9.26
C SER A 85 -7.79 -13.86 -8.13
N HIS A 86 -7.46 -14.36 -6.94
CA HIS A 86 -7.14 -13.58 -5.74
C HIS A 86 -5.75 -13.87 -5.18
N ASN A 87 -5.00 -14.83 -5.71
CA ASN A 87 -3.72 -15.22 -5.15
C ASN A 87 -2.68 -15.43 -6.26
N PHE A 88 -1.46 -14.99 -6.00
CA PHE A 88 -0.28 -15.34 -6.78
C PHE A 88 0.92 -15.51 -5.87
N THR A 89 1.97 -16.17 -6.36
CA THR A 89 3.28 -16.20 -5.69
C THR A 89 4.29 -15.35 -6.44
N LEU A 90 5.17 -14.71 -5.68
CA LEU A 90 6.33 -14.00 -6.19
C LEU A 90 7.60 -14.79 -5.86
N ASN A 91 8.23 -15.32 -6.91
CA ASN A 91 9.43 -16.14 -6.87
C ASN A 91 10.66 -15.24 -7.02
N LEU A 92 11.33 -14.96 -5.90
CA LEU A 92 12.54 -14.14 -5.88
C LEU A 92 13.78 -15.04 -5.83
N GLN A 93 14.84 -14.63 -6.51
CA GLN A 93 16.09 -15.39 -6.51
C GLN A 93 16.64 -15.55 -5.09
N GLY A 94 17.02 -16.77 -4.72
CA GLY A 94 17.61 -17.07 -3.41
C GLY A 94 16.61 -17.13 -2.26
N ARG A 95 15.30 -17.20 -2.56
CA ARG A 95 14.24 -17.24 -1.55
C ARG A 95 13.32 -18.46 -1.71
N GLU A 96 13.25 -19.26 -0.65
CA GLU A 96 12.23 -20.30 -0.48
C GLU A 96 11.65 -20.24 0.96
N PRO A 97 10.32 -20.31 1.13
CA PRO A 97 9.29 -20.39 0.08
C PRO A 97 9.05 -19.04 -0.64
N PRO A 98 8.39 -19.06 -1.82
CA PRO A 98 7.93 -17.85 -2.51
C PRO A 98 7.03 -16.97 -1.63
N ILE A 99 6.93 -15.69 -1.96
CA ILE A 99 6.00 -14.78 -1.25
C ILE A 99 4.59 -15.06 -1.75
N LEU A 100 3.68 -15.53 -0.87
CA LEU A 100 2.26 -15.60 -1.17
C LEU A 100 1.64 -14.21 -1.09
N VAL A 101 1.02 -13.75 -2.18
CA VAL A 101 0.40 -12.44 -2.29
C VAL A 101 -1.09 -12.58 -2.56
N ARG A 102 -1.91 -11.94 -1.73
CA ARG A 102 -3.37 -11.87 -1.90
C ARG A 102 -3.78 -10.55 -2.56
N VAL A 103 -4.61 -10.66 -3.59
CA VAL A 103 -5.15 -9.57 -4.37
C VAL A 103 -6.52 -9.19 -3.85
N LEU A 104 -6.64 -7.92 -3.49
CA LEU A 104 -7.85 -7.27 -3.03
C LEU A 104 -8.35 -6.36 -4.15
N TYR A 105 -9.48 -6.72 -4.77
CA TYR A 105 -10.06 -5.85 -5.80
C TYR A 105 -10.82 -4.70 -5.17
N ASP A 106 -10.53 -3.47 -5.60
CA ASP A 106 -11.15 -2.27 -5.06
C ASP A 106 -12.67 -2.39 -5.02
N VAL A 107 -13.27 -1.86 -3.96
CA VAL A 107 -14.72 -1.79 -3.85
C VAL A 107 -15.26 -0.79 -4.86
N ASP A 108 -15.90 -1.31 -5.91
CA ASP A 108 -16.82 -0.51 -6.70
C ASP A 108 -18.09 -0.35 -5.86
N LEU A 109 -18.33 0.84 -5.31
CA LEU A 109 -19.61 1.17 -4.67
C LEU A 109 -20.65 1.32 -5.79
N ALA A 110 -21.04 0.18 -6.37
CA ALA A 110 -21.84 0.01 -7.58
C ALA A 110 -23.24 0.64 -7.53
N HIS A 111 -23.62 1.31 -6.44
CA HIS A 111 -24.86 2.08 -6.32
C HIS A 111 -24.72 3.54 -6.80
N SER A 112 -23.50 4.05 -7.01
CA SER A 112 -23.28 5.35 -7.66
C SER A 112 -22.34 5.14 -8.84
N LYS A 113 -22.91 5.03 -10.05
CA LYS A 113 -22.22 4.72 -11.31
C LYS A 113 -21.02 5.61 -11.70
N ASN A 114 -20.56 6.54 -10.85
CA ASN A 114 -19.46 7.46 -11.12
C ASN A 114 -18.62 7.84 -9.88
N LEU A 115 -18.80 7.23 -8.70
CA LEU A 115 -18.05 7.64 -7.51
C LEU A 115 -16.71 6.89 -7.41
N GLU A 116 -15.69 7.43 -8.10
CA GLU A 116 -14.31 7.03 -7.87
C GLU A 116 -13.89 7.51 -6.47
N ILE A 117 -13.82 6.60 -5.50
CA ILE A 117 -13.43 6.91 -4.12
C ILE A 117 -11.90 6.94 -3.93
N GLY A 118 -11.14 6.82 -5.02
CA GLY A 118 -9.69 6.90 -5.02
C GLY A 118 -9.03 5.88 -4.08
N PRO A 119 -7.92 6.25 -3.40
CA PRO A 119 -7.21 5.34 -2.49
C PRO A 119 -8.06 4.79 -1.33
N ALA A 120 -9.17 5.45 -0.97
CA ALA A 120 -10.07 4.91 0.04
C ALA A 120 -10.69 3.58 -0.38
N GLY A 121 -10.85 3.30 -1.68
CA GLY A 121 -11.36 2.03 -2.17
C GLY A 121 -10.46 0.85 -1.78
N GLY A 122 -9.14 0.98 -1.97
CA GLY A 122 -8.18 -0.05 -1.57
C GLY A 122 -8.12 -0.24 -0.04
N LEU A 123 -8.15 0.87 0.72
CA LEU A 123 -8.19 0.83 2.19
C LEU A 123 -9.46 0.15 2.71
N LEU A 124 -10.62 0.51 2.19
CA LEU A 124 -11.90 -0.07 2.59
C LEU A 124 -12.04 -1.52 2.14
N ARG A 125 -11.44 -1.91 1.01
CA ARG A 125 -11.40 -3.31 0.61
C ARG A 125 -10.56 -4.14 1.59
N ALA A 126 -9.42 -3.63 2.05
CA ALA A 126 -8.62 -4.28 3.08
C ALA A 126 -9.42 -4.42 4.39
N TYR A 127 -10.11 -3.36 4.81
CA TYR A 127 -10.99 -3.42 5.98
C TYR A 127 -12.12 -4.45 5.85
N GLN A 128 -12.70 -4.63 4.66
CA GLN A 128 -13.71 -5.67 4.43
C GLN A 128 -13.13 -7.08 4.42
N ASP A 129 -11.89 -7.26 3.98
CA ASP A 129 -11.20 -8.56 3.97
C ASP A 129 -10.86 -9.02 5.39
N ASP A 130 -10.42 -8.10 6.25
CA ASP A 130 -10.23 -8.36 7.67
C ASP A 130 -10.56 -7.11 8.51
N PRO A 131 -11.79 -7.05 9.09
CA PRO A 131 -12.24 -5.93 9.92
C PRO A 131 -11.50 -5.78 11.25
N GLU A 132 -10.76 -6.80 11.69
CA GLU A 132 -10.05 -6.81 12.98
C GLU A 132 -8.55 -6.54 12.81
N ALA A 133 -8.04 -6.56 11.57
CA ALA A 133 -6.65 -6.27 11.27
C ALA A 133 -6.34 -4.78 11.21
N SER A 134 -5.14 -4.45 11.69
CA SER A 134 -4.47 -3.20 11.32
C SER A 134 -3.66 -3.39 10.04
N TRP A 135 -3.50 -2.34 9.25
CA TRP A 135 -2.88 -2.40 7.94
C TRP A 135 -1.70 -1.43 7.87
N MET A 136 -0.50 -1.94 7.59
CA MET A 136 0.64 -1.09 7.22
C MET A 136 0.57 -0.86 5.71
N VAL A 137 0.24 0.37 5.34
CA VAL A 137 -0.12 0.77 3.98
C VAL A 137 1.04 1.50 3.32
N VAL A 138 1.35 1.08 2.09
CA VAL A 138 2.28 1.76 1.19
C VAL A 138 1.64 1.84 -0.19
N ALA A 139 1.61 3.01 -0.81
CA ALA A 139 1.23 3.12 -2.23
C ALA A 139 2.43 2.88 -3.16
N CYS A 140 2.15 2.37 -4.35
CA CYS A 140 3.20 2.00 -5.30
C CYS A 140 3.97 3.20 -5.89
N ASP A 141 3.49 4.44 -5.71
CA ASP A 141 4.08 5.66 -6.27
C ASP A 141 5.23 6.23 -5.44
N TYR A 142 5.69 5.56 -4.37
CA TYR A 142 6.82 5.97 -3.53
C TYR A 142 8.08 5.11 -3.78
N PRO A 143 8.79 5.29 -4.92
CA PRO A 143 9.87 4.38 -5.35
C PRO A 143 11.08 4.33 -4.43
N PHE A 144 11.30 5.37 -3.63
CA PHE A 144 12.42 5.45 -2.70
C PHE A 144 12.08 4.97 -1.29
N MET A 145 10.85 4.55 -1.02
CA MET A 145 10.49 3.95 0.26
C MET A 145 11.37 2.73 0.53
N GLY A 146 11.85 2.60 1.76
CA GLY A 146 12.80 1.56 2.17
C GLY A 146 12.46 0.98 3.54
N GLU A 147 13.18 -0.09 3.91
CA GLU A 147 12.93 -0.84 5.16
C GLU A 147 13.09 0.06 6.39
N GLU A 148 14.05 0.99 6.38
CA GLU A 148 14.23 1.98 7.45
C GLU A 148 13.03 2.91 7.61
N GLY A 149 12.37 3.28 6.52
CA GLY A 149 11.17 4.12 6.53
C GLY A 149 9.98 3.40 7.11
N LEU A 150 9.75 2.15 6.70
CA LEU A 150 8.68 1.33 7.27
C LEU A 150 8.95 0.97 8.73
N ALA A 151 10.21 0.68 9.10
CA ALA A 151 10.60 0.47 10.48
C ALA A 151 10.44 1.72 11.34
N GLN A 152 10.71 2.92 10.79
CA GLN A 152 10.44 4.18 11.49
C GLN A 152 8.94 4.35 11.72
N LEU A 153 8.13 4.18 10.68
CA LEU A 153 6.68 4.30 10.77
C LEU A 153 6.11 3.34 11.82
N TRP A 154 6.58 2.10 11.81
CA TRP A 154 6.20 1.10 12.81
C TRP A 154 6.66 1.45 14.23
N GLY A 155 7.91 1.91 14.38
CA GLY A 155 8.45 2.31 15.68
C GLY A 155 7.71 3.50 16.30
N ALA A 156 7.16 4.38 15.46
CA ALA A 156 6.35 5.53 15.87
C ALA A 156 4.85 5.22 15.97
N PHE A 157 4.41 4.02 15.57
CA PHE A 157 2.99 3.68 15.53
C PHE A 157 2.34 3.81 16.92
N ASN A 158 1.33 4.68 16.98
CA ASN A 158 0.60 5.03 18.19
C ASN A 158 -0.83 5.49 17.85
N GLY A 159 -1.80 5.08 18.66
CA GLY A 159 -3.22 5.40 18.46
C GLY A 159 -3.88 4.65 17.29
N ASP A 160 -4.89 5.28 16.69
CA ASP A 160 -5.74 4.64 15.65
C ASP A 160 -5.17 4.78 14.23
N LEU A 161 -4.36 5.81 13.99
CA LEU A 161 -3.75 6.09 12.69
C LEU A 161 -2.44 6.85 12.90
N THR A 162 -1.36 6.33 12.30
CA THR A 162 -0.05 6.97 12.24
C THR A 162 0.38 7.09 10.79
N VAL A 163 0.80 8.28 10.36
CA VAL A 163 1.18 8.55 8.96
C VAL A 163 2.43 9.42 8.89
N PHE A 164 3.16 9.33 7.78
CA PHE A 164 4.21 10.32 7.51
C PHE A 164 3.63 11.69 7.17
N TYR A 165 4.45 12.74 7.30
CA TYR A 165 4.18 14.06 6.72
C TYR A 165 5.43 14.69 6.11
N ASN A 166 5.23 15.50 5.06
CA ASN A 166 6.30 16.14 4.30
C ASN A 166 6.74 17.49 4.91
N ALA A 167 7.74 18.14 4.31
CA ALA A 167 8.34 19.38 4.83
C ALA A 167 7.34 20.53 4.95
N ASP A 168 6.32 20.53 4.10
CA ASP A 168 5.27 21.54 4.06
C ASP A 168 4.12 21.27 5.05
N GLY A 169 4.21 20.18 5.82
CA GLY A 169 3.21 19.81 6.82
C GLY A 169 2.04 18.99 6.26
N PHE A 170 2.10 18.54 5.00
CA PHE A 170 1.06 17.68 4.45
C PHE A 170 1.27 16.23 4.87
N SER A 171 0.22 15.60 5.40
CA SER A 171 0.21 14.20 5.75
C SER A 171 0.08 13.29 4.53
N GLU A 172 0.77 12.15 4.59
CA GLU A 172 0.79 11.10 3.57
C GLU A 172 0.04 9.85 4.06
N PRO A 173 -1.31 9.83 3.96
CA PRO A 173 -2.12 8.74 4.50
C PRO A 173 -1.88 7.38 3.85
N LEU A 174 -1.24 7.37 2.67
CA LEU A 174 -0.89 6.15 1.94
C LEU A 174 0.49 5.59 2.34
N LEU A 175 1.13 6.22 3.31
CA LEU A 175 2.34 5.77 3.99
C LEU A 175 2.07 5.79 5.50
N GLY A 176 1.27 4.82 5.95
CA GLY A 176 0.68 4.86 7.28
C GLY A 176 0.26 3.50 7.82
N VAL A 177 0.03 3.44 9.14
CA VAL A 177 -0.57 2.28 9.81
C VAL A 177 -2.00 2.62 10.19
N TRP A 178 -2.95 1.89 9.63
CA TRP A 178 -4.39 2.08 9.79
C TRP A 178 -4.99 0.98 10.67
N THR A 179 -5.59 1.35 11.80
CA THR A 179 -6.31 0.39 12.66
C THR A 179 -7.74 0.14 12.17
N PRO A 180 -8.42 -0.91 12.69
CA PRO A 180 -9.86 -1.09 12.52
C PRO A 180 -10.71 0.13 12.86
N VAL A 181 -10.31 0.91 13.88
CA VAL A 181 -11.03 2.13 14.29
C VAL A 181 -10.94 3.18 13.19
N ALA A 182 -9.73 3.44 12.68
CA ALA A 182 -9.53 4.43 11.62
C ALA A 182 -10.22 4.04 10.31
N LEU A 183 -10.20 2.77 9.93
CA LEU A 183 -10.87 2.27 8.73
C LEU A 183 -12.40 2.29 8.84
N ARG A 184 -12.94 2.07 10.04
CA ARG A 184 -14.37 2.24 10.32
C ARG A 184 -14.81 3.69 10.18
N GLU A 185 -14.01 4.64 10.67
CA GLU A 185 -14.28 6.07 10.47
C GLU A 185 -14.15 6.48 9.01
N LEU A 186 -13.19 5.92 8.26
CA LEU A 186 -13.10 6.10 6.80
C LEU A 186 -14.36 5.58 6.11
N SER A 187 -14.85 4.40 6.49
CA SER A 187 -16.07 3.81 5.93
C SER A 187 -17.30 4.69 6.16
N ARG A 188 -17.45 5.25 7.37
CA ARG A 188 -18.51 6.22 7.70
C ARG A 188 -18.40 7.50 6.87
N ALA A 189 -17.20 8.07 6.78
CA ALA A 189 -16.96 9.28 6.00
C ALA A 189 -17.28 9.08 4.50
N VAL A 190 -16.90 7.94 3.93
CA VAL A 190 -17.22 7.60 2.54
C VAL A 190 -18.72 7.44 2.33
N ALA A 191 -19.45 6.84 3.29
CA ALA A 191 -20.92 6.76 3.23
C ALA A 191 -21.59 8.14 3.26
N GLU A 192 -20.93 9.16 3.82
CA GLU A 192 -21.34 10.57 3.82
C GLU A 192 -20.81 11.36 2.60
N GLY A 193 -20.12 10.70 1.65
CA GLY A 193 -19.57 11.33 0.45
C GLY A 193 -18.16 11.93 0.61
N ILE A 194 -17.52 11.77 1.77
CA ILE A 194 -16.16 12.24 2.04
C ILE A 194 -15.16 11.11 1.79
N THR A 195 -14.45 11.16 0.66
CA THR A 195 -13.60 10.05 0.20
C THR A 195 -12.11 10.20 0.52
N SER A 196 -11.67 11.38 0.96
CA SER A 196 -10.24 11.65 1.17
C SER A 196 -9.71 11.01 2.46
N PRO A 197 -8.68 10.13 2.41
CA PRO A 197 -8.06 9.58 3.62
C PRO A 197 -7.47 10.66 4.56
N ASN A 198 -7.04 11.79 4.00
CA ASN A 198 -6.55 12.94 4.77
C ASN A 198 -7.61 13.53 5.71
N TYR A 199 -8.90 13.37 5.40
CA TYR A 199 -9.97 13.76 6.31
C TYR A 199 -9.89 12.99 7.64
N ILE A 200 -9.58 11.69 7.58
CA ILE A 200 -9.48 10.83 8.76
C ILE A 200 -8.26 11.17 9.61
N VAL A 201 -7.12 11.46 8.98
CA VAL A 201 -5.90 11.93 9.65
C VAL A 201 -6.23 13.12 10.57
N ARG A 202 -6.97 14.10 10.04
CA ARG A 202 -7.37 15.30 10.79
C ARG A 202 -8.42 15.01 11.86
N ARG A 203 -9.45 14.23 11.50
CA ARG A 203 -10.58 13.89 12.37
C ARG A 203 -10.14 13.14 13.62
N LEU A 204 -9.21 12.19 13.48
CA LEU A 204 -8.69 11.38 14.57
C LEU A 204 -7.54 12.04 15.35
N LYS A 205 -7.06 13.22 14.92
CA LYS A 205 -5.84 13.84 15.45
C LYS A 205 -4.69 12.84 15.47
N SER A 206 -4.49 12.21 14.31
CA SER A 206 -3.54 11.11 14.12
C SER A 206 -2.11 11.47 14.49
N GLU A 207 -1.33 10.44 14.81
CA GLU A 207 0.11 10.56 15.03
C GLU A 207 0.80 10.89 13.71
N LEU A 208 1.64 11.93 13.70
CA LEU A 208 2.34 12.41 12.52
C LEU A 208 3.84 12.21 12.67
N VAL A 209 4.44 11.49 11.73
CA VAL A 209 5.85 11.13 11.76
C VAL A 209 6.61 11.92 10.71
N ARG A 210 7.70 12.59 11.09
CA ARG A 210 8.61 13.21 10.11
C ARG A 210 9.55 12.13 9.58
N PRO A 211 9.70 11.93 8.26
CA PRO A 211 10.65 10.96 7.73
C PRO A 211 12.08 11.33 8.13
N LYS A 212 12.91 10.35 8.47
CA LYS A 212 14.35 10.58 8.66
C LYS A 212 15.06 10.92 7.34
N VAL A 213 14.48 10.47 6.22
CA VAL A 213 14.98 10.73 4.87
C VAL A 213 13.82 11.25 4.02
N GLU A 214 13.86 12.52 3.64
CA GLU A 214 12.80 13.18 2.84
C GLU A 214 12.47 12.45 1.55
N LYS A 215 13.50 11.86 0.94
CA LYS A 215 13.40 11.11 -0.29
C LYS A 215 12.36 10.00 -0.25
N TRP A 216 12.10 9.41 0.92
CA TRP A 216 11.08 8.37 1.07
C TRP A 216 9.68 8.85 0.68
N LEU A 217 9.38 10.14 0.84
CA LEU A 217 8.09 10.72 0.49
C LEU A 217 8.05 11.29 -0.93
N MET A 218 9.12 11.15 -1.73
CA MET A 218 9.07 11.52 -3.13
C MET A 218 8.14 10.56 -3.88
N ASN A 219 7.09 11.13 -4.46
CA ASN A 219 6.18 10.40 -5.31
C ASN A 219 6.58 10.51 -6.79
N ALA A 220 6.24 9.50 -7.58
CA ALA A 220 6.44 9.53 -9.02
C ALA A 220 5.10 9.39 -9.75
N ASN A 221 4.53 10.52 -10.13
CA ASN A 221 3.22 10.66 -10.76
C ASN A 221 3.28 11.05 -12.24
N THR A 222 4.41 11.58 -12.69
CA THR A 222 4.66 12.09 -14.05
C THR A 222 5.93 11.47 -14.65
N PRO A 223 6.06 11.43 -15.99
CA PRO A 223 7.27 10.94 -16.64
C PRO A 223 8.54 11.69 -16.22
N GLU A 224 8.42 12.99 -15.95
CA GLU A 224 9.51 13.84 -15.50
C GLU A 224 10.01 13.42 -14.11
N GLU A 225 9.08 13.26 -13.15
CA GLU A 225 9.38 12.74 -11.81
C GLU A 225 9.97 11.32 -11.88
N TRP A 226 9.45 10.46 -12.76
CA TRP A 226 10.06 9.14 -12.98
C TRP A 226 11.48 9.23 -13.55
N GLY A 227 11.75 10.22 -14.41
CA GLY A 227 13.10 10.52 -14.87
C GLY A 227 14.06 10.90 -13.74
N GLU A 228 13.59 11.57 -12.70
CA GLU A 228 14.37 11.85 -11.50
C GLU A 228 14.65 10.58 -10.70
N VAL A 229 13.67 9.69 -10.59
CA VAL A 229 13.83 8.37 -9.96
C VAL A 229 14.93 7.57 -10.66
N LEU A 230 14.94 7.56 -11.99
CA LEU A 230 15.95 6.85 -12.78
C LEU A 230 17.35 7.44 -12.66
N ARG A 231 17.46 8.75 -12.42
CA ARG A 231 18.74 9.42 -12.14
C ARG A 231 19.25 9.21 -10.71
N GLY A 232 18.52 8.43 -9.92
CA GLY A 232 18.90 8.06 -8.57
C GLY A 232 18.39 8.99 -7.49
N GLY A 233 17.65 10.07 -7.83
CA GLY A 233 17.06 11.07 -6.93
C GLY A 233 18.03 11.91 -6.11
#